data_AF-U4QYR8-F1
#
_entry.id   AF-U4QYR8-F1
#
_cell.length_a   1.000
_cell.length_b   1.000
_cell.length_c   1.000
_cell.angle_alpha   90.00
_cell.angle_beta   90.00
_cell.angle_gamma   90.00
#
_symmetry.space_group_name_H-M   'P 1'
#
loop_
_entity.id
_entity.type
_entity.pdbx_description
1 polymer ?
#
loop_
_entity_poly.entity_id
_entity_poly.type
_entity_poly.pdbx_seq_one_letter_code
_entity_poly.pdbx_strand_id
1 'polypeptide(L)'
;MTALNGYGEVPAYSTVYHENGKLSYSFNASGTYTITFQIDPDNKLNESDTGNNTASTTITILPADLVPTMITTTQVTYVNVGKPVTFTCGIRNHGGVGTSAFNVK
;
A
#
# COMPACT_ATOMS: atom_id res chain seq x y z
N MET A 1 -18.46 -6.10 -3.99
CA MET A 1 -17.70 -6.98 -4.90
C MET A 1 -18.42 -8.31 -4.89
N THR A 2 -19.24 -8.57 -5.90
CA THR A 2 -20.11 -9.75 -5.94
C THR A 2 -19.28 -10.93 -6.44
N ALA A 3 -19.03 -11.93 -5.59
CA ALA A 3 -18.36 -13.16 -6.01
C ALA A 3 -19.35 -13.99 -6.85
N LEU A 4 -19.30 -13.82 -8.17
CA LEU A 4 -19.97 -14.69 -9.12
C LEU A 4 -18.88 -15.28 -10.00
N ASN A 5 -18.32 -16.41 -9.55
CA ASN A 5 -17.80 -17.53 -10.33
C ASN A 5 -17.33 -18.59 -9.33
N GLY A 6 -17.91 -19.79 -9.35
CA GLY A 6 -17.46 -20.89 -8.49
C GLY A 6 -16.02 -21.31 -8.82
N TYR A 7 -15.33 -21.90 -7.85
CA TYR A 7 -14.16 -22.74 -8.15
C TYR A 7 -14.66 -24.06 -8.76
N GLY A 8 -13.96 -24.59 -9.78
CA GLY A 8 -14.22 -25.93 -10.33
C GLY A 8 -13.76 -27.03 -9.37
N GLU A 9 -13.83 -28.30 -9.80
CA GLU A 9 -13.32 -29.43 -9.02
C GLU A 9 -11.83 -29.24 -8.68
N VAL A 10 -11.46 -29.47 -7.42
CA VAL A 10 -10.08 -29.51 -6.94
C VAL A 10 -9.74 -30.98 -6.66
N PRO A 11 -8.86 -31.63 -7.45
CA PRO A 11 -8.49 -33.02 -7.22
C PRO A 11 -7.81 -33.25 -5.86
N ALA A 12 -7.97 -34.46 -5.31
CA ALA A 12 -7.30 -34.86 -4.07
C ALA A 12 -5.77 -34.68 -4.16
N TYR A 13 -5.16 -34.19 -3.07
CA TYR A 13 -3.71 -33.96 -2.96
C TYR A 13 -3.12 -33.05 -4.05
N SER A 14 -3.90 -32.09 -4.53
CA SER A 14 -3.47 -31.14 -5.55
C SER A 14 -3.72 -29.69 -5.15
N THR A 15 -3.13 -28.76 -5.90
CA THR A 15 -3.42 -27.33 -5.78
C THR A 15 -3.86 -26.82 -7.14
N VAL A 16 -5.03 -26.18 -7.19
CA VAL A 16 -5.56 -25.56 -8.41
C VAL A 16 -5.50 -24.04 -8.25
N TYR A 17 -4.74 -23.39 -9.10
CA TYR A 17 -4.73 -21.94 -9.21
C TYR A 17 -5.84 -21.50 -10.18
N HIS A 18 -6.62 -20.49 -9.80
CA HIS A 18 -7.72 -19.96 -10.58
C HIS A 18 -7.76 -18.44 -10.46
N GLU A 19 -8.39 -17.75 -11.41
CA GLU A 19 -8.54 -16.28 -11.36
C GLU A 19 -9.35 -15.84 -10.13
N ASN A 20 -10.26 -16.67 -9.65
CA ASN A 20 -11.02 -16.40 -8.41
C ASN A 20 -10.15 -16.41 -7.14
N GLY A 21 -8.95 -16.98 -7.21
CA GLY A 21 -7.94 -16.91 -6.15
C GLY A 21 -7.05 -15.67 -6.25
N LYS A 22 -7.35 -14.73 -7.15
CA LYS A 22 -6.60 -13.49 -7.35
C LYS A 22 -7.45 -12.28 -7.02
N LEU A 23 -6.83 -11.30 -6.37
CA LEU A 23 -7.41 -9.99 -6.08
C LEU A 23 -6.46 -8.90 -6.54
N SER A 24 -6.92 -8.05 -7.46
CA SER A 24 -6.28 -6.79 -7.81
C SER A 24 -7.05 -5.65 -7.16
N TYR A 25 -6.40 -4.90 -6.28
CA TYR A 25 -7.02 -3.80 -5.53
C TYR A 25 -6.08 -2.61 -5.39
N SER A 26 -6.62 -1.39 -5.48
CA SER A 26 -5.90 -0.14 -5.27
C SER A 26 -6.31 0.50 -3.94
N PHE A 27 -5.36 0.67 -3.04
CA PHE A 27 -5.57 1.35 -1.75
C PHE A 27 -5.57 2.87 -1.95
N ASN A 28 -6.52 3.57 -1.31
CA ASN A 28 -6.69 5.02 -1.44
C ASN A 28 -6.30 5.81 -0.17
N ALA A 29 -5.86 5.11 0.87
CA ALA A 29 -5.46 5.71 2.13
C ALA A 29 -4.35 4.88 2.79
N SER A 30 -3.60 5.52 3.67
CA SER A 30 -2.66 4.86 4.56
C SER A 30 -3.40 4.09 5.65
N GLY A 31 -2.79 3.01 6.12
CA GLY A 31 -3.36 2.14 7.14
C GLY A 31 -2.93 0.70 6.95
N THR A 32 -3.30 -0.14 7.91
CA THR A 32 -3.12 -1.59 7.83
C THR A 32 -4.42 -2.23 7.39
N TYR A 33 -4.35 -3.03 6.34
CA TYR A 33 -5.49 -3.74 5.76
C TYR A 33 -5.26 -5.24 5.90
N THR A 34 -6.31 -5.97 6.25
CA THR A 34 -6.33 -7.43 6.23
C THR A 34 -7.00 -7.89 4.94
N ILE A 35 -6.34 -8.77 4.21
CA ILE A 35 -6.87 -9.43 3.02
C ILE A 35 -7.18 -10.86 3.42
N THR A 36 -8.43 -11.25 3.21
CA THR A 36 -8.94 -12.58 3.56
C THR A 36 -9.45 -13.27 2.32
N PHE A 37 -8.98 -14.49 2.10
CA PHE A 37 -9.57 -15.44 1.18
C PHE A 37 -10.31 -16.51 1.98
N GLN A 38 -11.56 -16.74 1.62
CA GLN A 38 -12.40 -17.76 2.24
C GLN A 38 -12.89 -18.71 1.15
N ILE A 39 -12.68 -20.00 1.33
CA ILE A 39 -13.24 -21.06 0.49
C ILE A 39 -14.52 -21.61 1.14
N ASP A 40 -15.44 -22.11 0.29
CA ASP A 40 -16.76 -22.61 0.69
C ASP A 40 -17.44 -21.83 1.85
N PRO A 41 -17.62 -20.50 1.71
CA PRO A 41 -18.15 -19.68 2.80
C PRO A 41 -19.59 -20.03 3.20
N ASP A 42 -20.31 -20.71 2.32
CA ASP A 42 -21.68 -21.18 2.56
C ASP A 42 -21.72 -22.59 3.18
N ASN A 43 -20.55 -23.22 3.40
CA ASN A 43 -20.39 -24.55 3.97
C ASN A 43 -21.23 -25.63 3.24
N LYS A 44 -21.12 -25.66 1.91
CA LYS A 44 -21.85 -26.56 1.00
C LYS A 44 -21.12 -27.87 0.73
N LEU A 45 -19.80 -27.93 0.92
CA LEU A 45 -18.99 -29.13 0.73
C LEU A 45 -18.81 -29.85 2.07
N ASN A 46 -18.91 -31.19 2.03
CA ASN A 46 -18.62 -32.01 3.20
C ASN A 46 -17.11 -32.24 3.31
N GLU A 47 -16.44 -31.32 3.98
CA GLU A 47 -15.01 -31.35 4.27
C GLU A 47 -14.75 -31.96 5.66
N SER A 48 -13.58 -32.56 5.88
CA SER A 48 -13.23 -33.14 7.18
C SER A 48 -12.92 -32.09 8.26
N ASP A 49 -12.53 -30.89 7.84
CA ASP A 49 -12.20 -29.75 8.71
C ASP A 49 -12.46 -28.44 7.97
N THR A 50 -13.54 -27.75 8.33
CA THR A 50 -13.91 -26.45 7.73
C THR A 50 -13.25 -25.27 8.45
N GLY A 51 -12.55 -25.53 9.57
CA GLY A 51 -11.82 -24.51 10.33
C GLY A 51 -10.60 -23.96 9.60
N ASN A 52 -10.12 -24.66 8.56
CA ASN A 52 -8.97 -24.27 7.76
C ASN A 52 -9.32 -23.55 6.44
N ASN A 53 -10.61 -23.28 6.20
CA ASN A 53 -11.10 -22.68 4.95
C ASN A 53 -10.81 -21.17 4.81
N THR A 54 -10.09 -20.58 5.75
CA THR A 54 -9.77 -19.14 5.75
C THR A 54 -8.27 -18.93 5.77
N ALA A 55 -7.77 -18.18 4.79
CA ALA A 55 -6.40 -17.67 4.75
C ALA A 55 -6.43 -16.14 4.82
N SER A 56 -5.53 -15.54 5.59
CA SER A 56 -5.43 -14.08 5.68
C SER A 56 -3.98 -13.60 5.66
N THR A 57 -3.77 -12.40 5.13
CA THR A 57 -2.51 -11.68 5.20
C THR A 57 -2.77 -10.20 5.47
N THR A 58 -1.74 -9.47 5.89
CA THR A 58 -1.82 -8.03 6.13
C THR A 58 -0.93 -7.26 5.18
N ILE A 59 -1.39 -6.06 4.81
CA ILE A 59 -0.59 -5.09 4.09
C ILE A 59 -0.68 -3.75 4.81
N THR A 60 0.44 -3.05 4.93
CA THR A 60 0.49 -1.72 5.54
C THR A 60 0.90 -0.70 4.50
N ILE A 61 0.04 0.29 4.31
CA ILE A 61 0.32 1.47 3.50
C ILE A 61 0.74 2.59 4.46
N LEU A 62 2.00 3.02 4.34
CA LEU A 62 2.54 4.06 5.22
C LEU A 62 1.84 5.41 4.97
N PRO A 63 1.61 6.23 6.03
CA PRO A 63 1.20 7.62 5.86
C PRO A 63 2.27 8.42 5.12
N ALA A 64 1.95 9.65 4.75
CA ALA A 64 2.96 10.56 4.23
C ALA A 64 4.03 10.85 5.29
N ASP A 65 5.28 10.93 4.87
CA ASP A 65 6.44 11.24 5.71
C ASP A 65 7.30 12.27 4.98
N LEU A 66 7.11 13.55 5.30
CA LEU A 66 7.72 14.65 4.58
C LEU A 66 9.01 15.11 5.27
N VAL A 67 10.10 15.16 4.51
CA VAL A 67 11.40 15.66 4.97
C VAL A 67 11.94 16.73 4.02
N PRO A 68 12.57 17.81 4.54
CA PRO A 68 13.25 18.78 3.69
C PRO A 68 14.50 18.17 3.05
N THR A 69 14.84 18.62 1.85
CA THR A 69 16.16 18.33 1.26
C THR A 69 17.23 19.22 1.87
N MET A 70 18.49 18.93 1.55
CA MET A 70 19.59 19.85 1.85
C MET A 70 19.32 21.24 1.26
N ILE A 71 19.70 22.27 2.02
CA ILE A 71 19.67 23.65 1.54
C ILE A 71 20.82 23.84 0.55
N THR A 72 20.51 24.43 -0.59
CA THR A 72 21.48 24.74 -1.65
C THR A 72 21.47 26.22 -1.95
N THR A 73 22.59 26.74 -2.41
CA THR A 73 22.70 28.09 -2.96
C THR A 73 23.68 28.06 -4.13
N THR A 74 23.46 28.93 -5.11
CA THR A 74 24.41 29.12 -6.22
C THR A 74 25.52 30.10 -5.87
N GLN A 75 25.43 30.79 -4.72
CA GLN A 75 26.43 31.76 -4.28
C GLN A 75 27.54 31.08 -3.46
N VAL A 76 28.76 31.56 -3.63
CA VAL A 76 29.97 31.08 -2.94
C VAL A 76 30.02 31.52 -1.47
N THR A 77 30.96 30.95 -0.72
CA THR A 77 31.16 31.06 0.75
C THR A 77 31.13 32.47 1.34
N TYR A 78 31.39 33.51 0.53
CA TYR A 78 31.40 34.91 0.97
C TYR A 78 30.45 35.75 0.11
N VAL A 79 29.60 36.52 0.77
CA VAL A 79 28.63 37.42 0.16
C VAL A 79 28.86 38.85 0.65
N ASN A 80 28.65 39.83 -0.21
CA ASN A 80 28.81 41.24 0.16
C ASN A 80 27.59 41.73 0.94
N VAL A 81 27.82 42.58 1.95
CA VAL A 81 26.75 43.21 2.72
C VAL A 81 25.79 43.96 1.80
N GLY A 82 24.48 43.79 2.04
CA GLY A 82 23.42 44.41 1.25
C GLY A 82 23.17 43.74 -0.12
N LYS A 83 23.85 42.64 -0.46
CA LYS A 83 23.54 41.84 -1.64
C LYS A 83 22.62 40.66 -1.28
N PRO A 84 21.61 40.36 -2.11
CA PRO A 84 20.69 39.25 -1.83
C PRO A 84 21.38 37.90 -2.05
N VAL A 85 21.02 36.93 -1.22
CA VAL A 85 21.41 35.52 -1.34
C VAL A 85 20.15 34.69 -1.47
N THR A 86 20.09 33.82 -2.48
CA THR A 86 18.99 32.88 -2.64
C THR A 86 19.41 31.51 -2.12
N PHE A 87 18.58 30.96 -1.24
CA PHE A 87 18.68 29.59 -0.76
C PHE A 87 17.47 28.79 -1.26
N THR A 88 17.72 27.55 -1.66
CA THR A 88 16.69 26.65 -2.16
C THR A 88 16.70 25.36 -1.34
N CYS A 89 15.52 24.93 -0.93
CA CYS A 89 15.26 23.64 -0.30
C CYS A 89 14.02 23.03 -0.98
N GLY A 90 14.05 21.71 -1.20
CA GLY A 90 12.90 20.94 -1.65
C GLY A 90 12.30 20.11 -0.52
N ILE A 91 11.25 19.36 -0.83
CA ILE A 91 10.58 18.46 0.11
C ILE A 91 10.50 17.08 -0.54
N ARG A 92 10.88 16.04 0.20
CA ARG A 92 10.75 14.65 -0.22
C ARG A 92 9.70 13.96 0.65
N ASN A 93 8.86 13.13 0.04
CA ASN A 93 7.94 12.25 0.75
C ASN A 93 8.53 10.83 0.77
N HIS A 94 8.84 10.31 1.95
CA HIS A 94 9.23 8.91 2.17
C HIS A 94 8.04 8.00 2.47
N GLY A 95 6.85 8.57 2.60
CA GLY A 95 5.61 7.87 2.90
C GLY A 95 4.98 7.15 1.71
N GLY A 96 3.96 6.33 2.01
CA GLY A 96 3.24 5.51 1.02
C GLY A 96 2.07 6.23 0.35
N VAL A 97 1.72 7.43 0.81
CA VAL A 97 0.63 8.24 0.27
C VAL A 97 1.05 9.70 0.11
N GLY A 98 0.38 10.41 -0.81
CA GLY A 98 0.54 11.86 -0.96
C GLY A 98 -0.10 12.64 0.19
N THR A 99 0.13 13.96 0.22
CA THR A 99 -0.48 14.88 1.19
C THR A 99 -1.40 15.88 0.51
N SER A 100 -2.29 16.48 1.30
CA SER A 100 -2.89 17.77 0.96
C SER A 100 -1.85 18.90 1.05
N ALA A 101 -2.22 20.11 0.63
CA ALA A 101 -1.37 21.29 0.76
C ALA A 101 -1.06 21.63 2.23
N PHE A 102 0.13 22.16 2.48
CA PHE A 102 0.61 22.54 3.81
C PHE A 102 1.53 23.76 3.71
N ASN A 103 1.78 24.42 4.84
CA ASN A 103 2.63 25.61 4.91
C ASN A 103 4.11 25.22 5.10
N VAL A 104 5.00 26.02 4.49
CA VAL A 104 6.46 25.92 4.65
C VAL A 104 6.96 27.26 5.20
N LYS A 105 7.99 27.22 6.06
CA LYS A 105 8.64 28.41 6.64
C LYS A 105 10.15 28.20 6.71
#